data_AF-A0A419HZS1-F1
#
_entry.id   AF-A0A419HZS1-F1
#
_cell.length_a   1.000
_cell.length_b   1.000
_cell.length_c   1.000
_cell.angle_alpha   90.00
_cell.angle_beta   90.00
_cell.angle_gamma   90.00
#
_symmetry.space_group_name_H-M   'P 1'
#
loop_
_entity.id
_entity.type
_entity.pdbx_description
1 polymer ?
#
loop_
_entity_poly.entity_id
_entity_poly.type
_entity_poly.pdbx_seq_one_letter_code
_entity_poly.pdbx_strand_id
1 'polypeptide(L)'
;MGFRTVPDALRAAGKVAGDTTGELRGADCGEPVGGLSAALPGGNAAGAASSFSNSWQTSFKTWCTDAGQYGADLAKAADAYQAGDHAAANTASDAGNLRRPR
;
A
#
# COMPACT_ATOMS: atom_id res chain seq x y z
N MET A 1 5.69 17.34 19.86
CA MET A 1 4.48 16.69 19.31
C MET A 1 4.65 16.12 17.88
N GLY A 2 5.73 16.41 17.14
CA GLY A 2 5.81 16.04 15.71
C GLY A 2 6.18 14.59 15.34
N PHE A 3 6.85 13.83 16.22
CA PHE A 3 7.33 12.47 15.88
C PHE A 3 6.36 11.33 16.19
N ARG A 4 5.35 11.51 17.06
CA ARG A 4 4.29 10.51 17.27
C ARG A 4 3.20 10.58 16.20
N THR A 5 2.90 11.78 15.72
CA THR A 5 1.89 12.01 14.69
C THR A 5 2.28 11.42 13.33
N VAL A 6 3.58 11.33 13.03
CA VAL A 6 4.07 10.79 11.75
C VAL A 6 3.90 9.27 11.65
N PRO A 7 4.34 8.43 12.61
CA PRO A 7 4.06 7.00 12.64
C PRO A 7 2.57 6.66 12.57
N ASP A 8 1.73 7.40 13.31
CA ASP A 8 0.29 7.16 13.31
C ASP A 8 -0.33 7.49 11.95
N ALA A 9 0.11 8.59 11.30
CA ALA A 9 -0.31 8.93 9.94
C ALA A 9 0.16 7.90 8.91
N LEU A 10 1.39 7.39 9.02
CA LEU A 10 1.92 6.33 8.15
C LEU A 10 1.12 5.02 8.29
N ARG A 11 0.77 4.63 9.53
CA ARG A 11 -0.07 3.46 9.78
C ARG A 11 -1.48 3.63 9.25
N ALA A 12 -2.08 4.80 9.45
CA ALA A 12 -3.40 5.10 8.91
C ALA A 12 -3.41 5.02 7.37
N ALA A 13 -2.41 5.62 6.72
CA ALA A 13 -2.25 5.55 5.27
C ALA A 13 -2.04 4.11 4.77
N GLY A 14 -1.19 3.33 5.45
CA GLY A 14 -0.97 1.91 5.12
C GLY A 14 -2.24 1.07 5.27
N LYS A 15 -3.04 1.31 6.31
CA LYS A 15 -4.32 0.64 6.51
C LYS A 15 -5.32 0.98 5.41
N VAL A 16 -5.48 2.26 5.08
CA VAL A 16 -6.38 2.70 4.00
C VAL A 16 -5.98 2.08 2.67
N ALA A 17 -4.68 2.05 2.35
CA ALA A 17 -4.17 1.38 1.15
C ALA A 17 -4.47 -0.13 1.17
N GLY A 18 -4.29 -0.80 2.30
CA GLY A 18 -4.61 -2.23 2.48
C GLY A 18 -6.11 -2.52 2.29
N ASP A 19 -6.98 -1.75 2.92
CA ASP A 19 -8.44 -1.91 2.84
C ASP A 19 -8.92 -1.67 1.39
N THR A 20 -8.49 -0.56 0.78
CA THR A 20 -8.87 -0.19 -0.60
C THR A 20 -8.39 -1.25 -1.60
N THR A 21 -7.15 -1.74 -1.46
CA THR A 21 -6.65 -2.81 -2.34
C THR A 21 -7.35 -4.14 -2.11
N GLY A 22 -7.77 -4.45 -0.87
CA GLY A 22 -8.58 -5.61 -0.55
C GLY A 22 -9.95 -5.58 -1.24
N GLU A 23 -10.64 -4.45 -1.16
CA GLU A 23 -11.93 -4.22 -1.83
C GLU A 23 -11.78 -4.32 -3.36
N LEU A 24 -10.75 -3.69 -3.92
CA LEU A 24 -10.46 -3.71 -5.35
C LEU A 24 -10.08 -5.10 -5.86
N ARG A 25 -9.34 -5.90 -5.09
CA ARG A 25 -9.02 -7.30 -5.46
C ARG A 25 -10.27 -8.19 -5.51
N GLY A 26 -11.30 -7.83 -4.75
CA GLY A 26 -12.62 -8.49 -4.77
C GLY A 26 -13.53 -8.03 -5.92
N ALA A 27 -13.24 -6.87 -6.52
CA ALA A 27 -13.94 -6.40 -7.71
C ALA A 27 -13.37 -7.11 -8.95
N ASP A 28 -14.22 -7.85 -9.68
CA ASP A 28 -13.83 -8.41 -10.98
C ASP A 28 -13.80 -7.29 -12.03
N CYS A 29 -12.69 -6.54 -12.07
CA CYS A 29 -12.50 -5.46 -13.04
C CYS A 29 -12.32 -5.96 -14.48
N GLY A 30 -12.26 -7.27 -14.72
CA GLY A 30 -12.13 -7.88 -16.04
C GLY A 30 -13.47 -8.30 -16.67
N GLU A 31 -14.48 -8.58 -15.85
CA GLU A 31 -15.80 -9.04 -16.29
C GLU A 31 -16.49 -8.10 -17.32
N PRO A 32 -16.50 -6.76 -17.14
CA PRO A 32 -17.10 -5.85 -18.12
C PRO A 32 -16.39 -5.86 -19.49
N VAL A 33 -15.08 -6.10 -19.48
CA VAL A 33 -14.25 -6.15 -20.70
C VAL A 33 -14.43 -7.49 -21.42
N GLY A 34 -14.62 -8.57 -20.67
CA GLY A 34 -15.03 -9.86 -21.23
C GLY A 34 -16.35 -9.77 -21.99
N GLY A 35 -17.34 -9.03 -21.46
CA GLY A 35 -18.62 -8.77 -22.12
C GLY A 35 -18.50 -8.11 -23.49
N LEU A 36 -17.49 -7.25 -23.68
CA LEU A 36 -17.18 -6.60 -24.97
C LEU A 36 -16.74 -7.60 -26.05
N SER A 37 -15.97 -8.62 -25.67
CA SER A 37 -15.56 -9.68 -26.59
C SER A 37 -16.72 -10.58 -27.02
N ALA A 38 -17.67 -10.83 -26.10
CA ALA A 38 -18.89 -11.59 -26.37
C ALA A 38 -19.89 -10.79 -27.24
N ALA A 39 -19.91 -9.46 -27.11
CA ALA A 39 -20.75 -8.57 -27.90
C ALA A 39 -20.26 -8.36 -29.34
N LEU A 40 -19.00 -8.68 -29.64
CA LEU A 40 -18.38 -8.48 -30.96
C LEU A 40 -17.84 -9.80 -31.56
N PRO A 41 -18.68 -10.81 -31.84
CA PRO A 41 -18.22 -12.08 -32.37
C PRO A 41 -17.61 -11.94 -33.78
N GLY A 42 -16.43 -12.54 -33.99
CA GLY A 42 -15.86 -12.81 -35.33
C GLY A 42 -14.99 -11.72 -35.96
N GLY A 43 -14.91 -10.51 -35.39
CA GLY A 43 -14.04 -9.44 -35.91
C GLY A 43 -12.66 -9.39 -35.26
N ASN A 44 -11.68 -8.75 -35.90
CA ASN A 44 -10.38 -8.39 -35.27
C ASN A 44 -10.55 -7.69 -33.91
N ALA A 45 -11.69 -7.01 -33.71
CA ALA A 45 -12.09 -6.39 -32.45
C ALA A 45 -12.30 -7.40 -31.30
N ALA A 46 -12.72 -8.64 -31.58
CA ALA A 46 -12.86 -9.69 -30.56
C ALA A 46 -11.51 -10.11 -29.98
N GLY A 47 -10.52 -10.31 -30.86
CA GLY A 47 -9.15 -10.64 -30.48
C GLY A 47 -8.44 -9.49 -29.76
N ALA A 48 -8.68 -8.26 -30.20
CA ALA A 48 -8.19 -7.06 -29.53
C ALA A 48 -8.85 -6.86 -28.14
N ALA A 49 -10.16 -7.10 -28.02
CA ALA A 49 -10.89 -7.03 -26.75
C ALA A 49 -10.41 -8.09 -25.75
N SER A 50 -10.17 -9.33 -26.20
CA SER A 50 -9.60 -10.38 -25.36
C SER A 50 -8.17 -10.06 -24.90
N SER A 51 -7.31 -9.61 -25.81
CA SER A 51 -5.95 -9.17 -25.47
C SER A 51 -5.97 -8.00 -24.47
N PHE A 52 -6.83 -7.01 -24.71
CA PHE A 52 -7.01 -5.89 -23.80
C PHE A 52 -7.51 -6.34 -22.42
N SER A 53 -8.49 -7.24 -22.36
CA SER A 53 -9.00 -7.81 -21.10
C SER A 53 -7.89 -8.48 -20.29
N ASN A 54 -7.07 -9.30 -20.95
CA ASN A 54 -5.96 -10.01 -20.29
C ASN A 54 -4.86 -9.04 -19.81
N SER A 55 -4.48 -8.07 -20.64
CA SER A 55 -3.53 -7.02 -20.26
C SER A 55 -4.07 -6.19 -19.11
N TRP A 56 -5.35 -5.81 -19.14
CA TRP A 56 -6.01 -5.05 -18.08
C TRP A 56 -6.04 -5.81 -16.76
N GLN A 57 -6.47 -7.07 -16.76
CA GLN A 57 -6.44 -7.92 -15.56
C GLN A 57 -5.03 -8.05 -15.00
N THR A 58 -4.02 -8.18 -15.87
CA THR A 58 -2.61 -8.28 -15.45
C THR A 58 -2.13 -6.98 -14.81
N SER A 59 -2.33 -5.84 -15.48
CA SER A 59 -1.96 -4.53 -14.96
C SER A 59 -2.66 -4.21 -13.64
N PHE A 60 -3.94 -4.56 -13.52
CA PHE A 60 -4.72 -4.36 -12.30
C PHE A 60 -4.20 -5.20 -11.13
N LYS A 61 -3.87 -6.48 -11.37
CA LYS A 61 -3.26 -7.36 -10.36
C LYS A 61 -1.90 -6.83 -9.90
N THR A 62 -1.06 -6.35 -10.83
CA THR A 62 0.22 -5.73 -10.50
C THR A 62 0.01 -4.50 -9.62
N TRP A 63 -0.89 -3.60 -10.02
CA TRP A 63 -1.18 -2.41 -9.23
C TRP A 63 -1.72 -2.73 -7.82
N CYS A 64 -2.61 -3.72 -7.69
CA CYS A 64 -3.09 -4.20 -6.38
C CYS A 64 -1.98 -4.83 -5.52
N THR A 65 -0.94 -5.38 -6.15
CA THR A 65 0.23 -5.93 -5.45
C THR A 65 1.13 -4.80 -4.99
N ASP A 66 1.45 -3.85 -5.87
CA ASP A 66 2.30 -2.69 -5.59
C ASP A 66 1.70 -1.81 -4.49
N ALA A 67 0.39 -1.57 -4.53
CA ALA A 67 -0.29 -0.80 -3.49
C ALA A 67 -0.31 -1.53 -2.13
N GLY A 68 -0.39 -2.87 -2.12
CA GLY A 68 -0.22 -3.67 -0.91
C GLY A 68 1.20 -3.58 -0.36
N GLN A 69 2.20 -3.65 -1.23
CA GLN A 69 3.62 -3.50 -0.87
C GLN A 69 3.90 -2.10 -0.30
N TYR A 70 3.35 -1.06 -0.92
CA TYR A 70 3.44 0.31 -0.44
C TYR A 70 2.88 0.46 0.99
N GLY A 71 1.72 -0.14 1.27
CA GLY A 71 1.17 -0.17 2.62
C GLY A 71 2.08 -0.85 3.65
N ALA A 72 2.71 -1.97 3.27
CA ALA A 72 3.68 -2.66 4.12
C ALA A 72 4.94 -1.81 4.38
N ASP A 73 5.40 -1.06 3.39
CA ASP A 73 6.57 -0.20 3.53
C ASP A 73 6.29 1.03 4.39
N LEU A 74 5.06 1.57 4.35
CA LEU A 74 4.60 2.60 5.30
C LEU A 74 4.59 2.08 6.74
N ALA A 75 4.16 0.83 6.97
CA ALA A 75 4.20 0.22 8.29
C ALA A 75 5.64 0.06 8.81
N LYS A 76 6.56 -0.43 7.96
CA LYS A 76 7.99 -0.53 8.31
C LYS A 76 8.60 0.84 8.62
N ALA A 77 8.23 1.88 7.86
CA ALA A 77 8.70 3.24 8.11
C ALA A 77 8.19 3.75 9.48
N ALA A 78 6.94 3.48 9.84
CA ALA A 78 6.39 3.83 11.15
C ALA A 78 7.15 3.14 12.30
N ASP A 79 7.48 1.86 12.15
CA ASP A 79 8.23 1.10 13.15
C ASP A 79 9.67 1.62 13.29
N ALA A 80 10.31 1.96 12.18
CA ALA A 80 11.64 2.57 12.17
C ALA A 80 11.65 3.93 12.91
N TYR A 81 10.62 4.77 12.69
CA TYR A 81 10.48 6.03 13.43
C TYR A 81 10.32 5.81 14.93
N GLN A 82 9.50 4.84 15.35
CA GLN A 82 9.33 4.53 16.78
C GLN A 82 10.60 4.00 17.43
N ALA A 83 11.33 3.11 16.73
CA ALA A 83 12.61 2.60 17.22
C ALA A 83 13.64 3.72 17.39
N GLY A 84 13.71 4.64 16.42
CA GLY A 84 14.56 5.82 16.50
C GLY A 84 14.21 6.74 17.67
N ASP A 85 12.92 6.98 17.92
CA ASP A 85 12.44 7.81 19.04
C ASP A 85 12.80 7.18 20.40
N HIS A 86 12.64 5.86 20.53
CA HIS A 86 13.03 5.13 21.73
C HIS A 86 14.54 5.20 21.99
N ALA A 87 15.36 5.02 20.95
CA ALA A 87 16.82 5.14 21.06
C ALA A 87 17.25 6.55 21.47
N ALA A 88 16.63 7.59 20.90
CA ALA A 88 16.88 8.98 21.26
C ALA A 88 16.47 9.29 22.71
N ALA A 89 15.31 8.79 23.16
CA ALA A 89 14.84 8.95 24.52
C ALA A 89 15.81 8.35 25.54
N ASN A 90 16.30 7.13 25.30
CA ASN A 90 17.27 6.46 26.17
C ASN A 90 18.59 7.25 26.27
N THR A 91 19.10 7.72 25.13
CA THR A 91 20.32 8.52 25.09
C THR A 91 20.16 9.83 25.86
N ALA A 92 19.00 10.48 25.74
CA ALA A 92 18.68 11.71 26.46
C ALA A 92 18.53 11.48 27.98
N SER A 93 17.90 10.38 28.41
CA SER A 93 17.81 10.02 29.83
C SER A 93 19.16 9.71 30.43
N ASP A 94 20.03 9.00 29.71
CA ASP A 94 21.39 8.70 30.16
C ASP A 94 22.22 9.98 30.33
N ALA A 95 22.13 10.89 29.36
CA ALA A 95 22.78 12.21 29.45
C ALA A 95 22.24 13.05 30.62
N GLY A 96 20.93 12.97 30.90
CA GLY A 96 20.29 13.65 32.03
C GLY A 96 20.74 13.09 33.39
N ASN A 97 20.91 11.77 33.48
CA ASN A 97 21.41 11.10 34.68
C ASN A 97 22.88 11.43 34.98
N LEU A 98 23.70 11.61 33.94
CA LEU A 98 25.10 12.05 34.08
C LEU A 98 25.24 13.52 34.52
N ARG A 99 24.23 14.37 34.24
CA ARG A 99 24.25 15.80 34.56
C ARG A 99 23.66 16.17 35.91
N ARG A 100 23.04 15.25 36.66
CA ARG A 100 22.55 15.52 38.03
C ARG A 100 23.66 15.27 39.06
N PRO A 101 24.13 16.29 39.81
CA PRO A 101 25.03 16.05 40.95
C PRO A 101 24.27 15.29 42.04
N ARG A 102 25.00 14.40 42.73
CA ARG A 102 24.52 13.66 43.91
C ARG A 102 24.31 14.58 45.12
#